data_AF-A0A526PWY6-F1
#
_entry.id   AF-A0A526PWY6-F1
#
_cell.length_a   1.000
_cell.length_b   1.000
_cell.length_c   1.000
_cell.angle_alpha   90.00
_cell.angle_beta   90.00
_cell.angle_gamma   90.00
#
_symmetry.space_group_name_H-M   'P 1'
#
loop_
_entity.id
_entity.type
_entity.pdbx_description
1 polymer ?
#
loop_
_entity_poly.entity_id
_entity_poly.type
_entity_poly.pdbx_seq_one_letter_code
_entity_poly.pdbx_strand_id
1 'polypeptide(L)'
;GLICLTGGPRGPIGRALKEDRRDLAEQRLLTLKAMFGDRLYVELERVQGYDRMIEKSTVDLAYSHDLPLVATNEAFFSKRDDYEAHDALVAVAEGSVVAADNRRRLSPDNFLRSQAEMAKLFSDLPE
;
A
#
# COMPACT_ATOMS: atom_id res chain seq x y z
N GLY A 1 -14.19 -10.18 -15.82
CA GLY A 1 -12.85 -10.62 -15.34
C GLY A 1 -12.48 -9.76 -14.13
N LEU A 2 -11.67 -10.29 -13.22
CA LEU A 2 -11.19 -9.58 -12.02
C LEU A 2 -9.71 -9.23 -12.16
N ILE A 3 -9.31 -8.03 -11.74
CA ILE A 3 -7.90 -7.63 -11.56
C ILE A 3 -7.60 -7.64 -10.07
N CYS A 4 -6.43 -8.15 -9.68
CA CYS A 4 -5.99 -8.23 -8.29
C CYS A 4 -4.77 -7.34 -8.08
N LEU A 5 -4.84 -6.52 -7.02
CA LEU A 5 -3.70 -5.81 -6.46
C LEU A 5 -3.23 -6.56 -5.21
N THR A 6 -1.92 -6.58 -4.95
CA THR A 6 -1.35 -7.34 -3.82
C THR A 6 -1.69 -6.77 -2.43
N GLY A 7 -2.30 -5.59 -2.34
CA GLY A 7 -2.72 -4.95 -1.09
C GLY A 7 -1.62 -4.13 -0.40
N GLY A 8 -0.58 -3.75 -1.14
CA GLY A 8 0.52 -2.91 -0.65
C GLY A 8 1.22 -3.43 0.61
N PRO A 9 1.72 -2.53 1.47
CA PRO A 9 2.41 -2.89 2.73
C PRO A 9 1.55 -3.66 3.72
N ARG A 10 0.22 -3.52 3.64
CA ARG A 10 -0.74 -4.18 4.55
C ARG A 10 -1.25 -5.52 4.03
N GLY A 11 -0.97 -5.83 2.77
CA GLY A 11 -1.36 -7.05 2.09
C GLY A 11 -0.57 -8.29 2.54
N PRO A 12 -0.94 -9.47 2.01
CA PRO A 12 -0.32 -10.74 2.37
C PRO A 12 1.20 -10.79 2.12
N ILE A 13 1.69 -10.09 1.10
CA ILE A 13 3.13 -10.00 0.76
C ILE A 13 3.82 -8.99 1.69
N GLY A 14 3.33 -7.75 1.73
CA GLY A 14 3.94 -6.67 2.52
C GLY A 14 4.06 -7.00 4.02
N ARG A 15 3.04 -7.63 4.61
CA ARG A 15 3.09 -8.09 6.01
C ARG A 15 4.14 -9.17 6.24
N ALA A 16 4.29 -10.11 5.31
CA ALA A 16 5.29 -11.17 5.44
C ALA A 16 6.71 -10.60 5.31
N LEU A 17 6.92 -9.64 4.41
CA LEU A 17 8.19 -8.92 4.29
C LEU A 17 8.53 -8.13 5.57
N LYS A 18 7.55 -7.47 6.17
CA LYS A 18 7.73 -6.72 7.43
C LYS A 18 8.08 -7.62 8.62
N GLU A 19 7.70 -8.89 8.56
CA GLU A 19 8.04 -9.92 9.55
C GLU A 19 9.33 -10.69 9.19
N ASP A 20 10.14 -10.18 8.24
CA ASP A 20 11.36 -10.82 7.71
C ASP A 20 11.14 -12.25 7.16
N ARG A 21 9.89 -12.59 6.77
CA ARG A 21 9.53 -13.89 6.17
C ARG A 21 9.41 -13.80 4.66
N ARG A 22 10.56 -13.61 3.98
CA ARG A 22 10.64 -13.45 2.51
C ARG A 22 10.14 -14.69 1.74
N ASP A 23 10.47 -15.88 2.23
CA ASP A 23 10.00 -17.17 1.72
C ASP A 23 8.47 -17.25 1.69
N LEU A 24 7.82 -16.84 2.78
CA LEU A 24 6.36 -16.79 2.87
C LEU A 24 5.76 -15.72 1.94
N ALA A 25 6.43 -14.57 1.82
CA ALA A 25 6.00 -13.50 0.92
C ALA A 25 5.98 -13.99 -0.54
N GLU A 26 7.05 -14.66 -0.95
CA GLU A 26 7.18 -15.25 -2.28
C GLU A 26 6.16 -16.37 -2.53
N GLN A 27 5.96 -17.28 -1.57
CA GLN A 27 4.94 -18.33 -1.67
C GLN A 27 3.54 -17.74 -1.89
N ARG A 28 3.19 -16.68 -1.15
CA ARG A 28 1.91 -15.98 -1.28
C ARG A 28 1.78 -15.27 -2.63
N LEU A 29 2.84 -14.62 -3.09
CA LEU A 29 2.89 -13.96 -4.40
C LEU A 29 2.66 -14.96 -5.53
N LEU A 30 3.35 -16.11 -5.51
CA LEU A 30 3.20 -17.17 -6.51
C LEU A 30 1.80 -17.80 -6.48
N THR A 31 1.20 -17.93 -5.29
CA THR A 31 -0.18 -18.39 -5.15
C THR A 31 -1.15 -17.42 -5.86
N LEU A 32 -1.00 -16.12 -5.66
CA LEU A 32 -1.80 -15.11 -6.36
C LEU A 32 -1.52 -15.11 -7.86
N LYS A 33 -0.26 -15.23 -8.28
CA LYS A 33 0.13 -15.28 -9.69
C LYS A 33 -0.53 -16.46 -10.40
N ALA A 34 -0.59 -17.63 -9.77
CA ALA A 34 -1.28 -18.80 -10.33
C ALA A 34 -2.80 -18.59 -10.46
N MET A 35 -3.42 -17.85 -9.55
CA MET A 35 -4.87 -17.58 -9.57
C MET A 35 -5.28 -16.50 -10.58
N PHE A 36 -4.46 -15.46 -10.73
CA PHE A 36 -4.82 -14.26 -11.51
C PHE A 36 -4.08 -14.12 -12.83
N GLY A 37 -2.95 -14.81 -13.03
CA GLY A 37 -2.16 -14.77 -14.25
C GLY A 37 -1.67 -13.36 -14.56
N ASP A 38 -1.98 -12.87 -15.75
CA ASP A 38 -1.69 -11.53 -16.28
C ASP A 38 -2.51 -10.40 -15.64
N ARG A 39 -3.41 -10.73 -14.69
CA ARG A 39 -4.28 -9.78 -13.99
C ARG A 39 -3.86 -9.52 -12.54
N LEU A 40 -2.61 -9.85 -12.19
CA LEU A 40 -2.02 -9.55 -10.90
C LEU A 40 -1.02 -8.40 -11.02
N TYR A 41 -1.17 -7.38 -10.18
CA TYR A 41 -0.25 -6.26 -10.08
C TYR A 41 0.28 -6.14 -8.66
N VAL A 42 1.58 -5.93 -8.53
CA VAL A 42 2.24 -5.71 -7.26
C VAL A 42 2.10 -4.24 -6.89
N GLU A 43 1.34 -3.98 -5.83
CA GLU A 43 0.96 -2.64 -5.39
C GLU A 43 2.03 -1.99 -4.52
N LEU A 44 2.34 -0.73 -4.83
CA LEU A 44 3.25 0.13 -4.08
C LEU A 44 2.52 1.38 -3.58
N GLU A 45 2.79 1.75 -2.32
CA GLU A 45 2.22 2.91 -1.66
C GLU A 45 3.31 3.74 -1.00
N ARG A 46 3.32 5.05 -1.28
CA ARG A 46 4.29 6.01 -0.72
C ARG A 46 3.59 7.08 0.10
N VAL A 47 3.14 6.70 1.29
CA VAL A 47 2.67 7.62 2.32
C VAL A 47 3.80 8.06 3.25
N GLN A 48 3.62 9.12 4.02
CA GLN A 48 4.59 9.57 5.02
C GLN A 48 5.03 8.41 5.93
N GLY A 49 6.35 8.18 5.99
CA GLY A 49 6.94 7.13 6.81
C GLY A 49 6.88 5.73 6.21
N TYR A 50 6.58 5.58 4.91
CA TYR A 50 6.67 4.28 4.23
C TYR A 50 8.09 3.69 4.35
N ASP A 51 8.14 2.36 4.42
CA ASP A 51 9.39 1.62 4.59
C ASP A 51 10.03 1.34 3.23
N ARG A 52 11.14 2.05 2.94
CA ARG A 52 11.90 1.90 1.69
C ARG A 52 12.53 0.52 1.52
N MET A 53 12.86 -0.17 2.61
CA MET A 53 13.43 -1.52 2.55
C MET A 53 12.36 -2.53 2.15
N ILE A 54 11.14 -2.36 2.66
CA ILE A 54 9.98 -3.18 2.28
C ILE A 54 9.56 -2.89 0.84
N GLU A 55 9.52 -1.61 0.42
CA GLU A 55 9.26 -1.25 -0.98
C GLU A 55 10.29 -1.91 -1.90
N LYS A 56 11.58 -1.75 -1.61
CA LYS A 56 12.66 -2.37 -2.40
C LYS A 56 12.49 -3.89 -2.48
N SER A 57 12.25 -4.55 -1.35
CA SER A 57 12.06 -6.01 -1.32
C SER A 57 10.82 -6.46 -2.10
N THR A 58 9.78 -5.62 -2.13
CA THR A 58 8.54 -5.85 -2.88
C THR A 58 8.80 -5.73 -4.38
N VAL A 59 9.52 -4.68 -4.80
CA VAL A 59 9.93 -4.45 -6.19
C VAL A 59 10.83 -5.58 -6.69
N ASP A 60 11.84 -5.97 -5.89
CA ASP A 60 12.74 -7.08 -6.21
C ASP A 60 11.97 -8.40 -6.44
N LEU A 61 10.96 -8.68 -5.59
CA LEU A 61 10.08 -9.84 -5.76
C LEU A 61 9.22 -9.75 -7.03
N ALA A 62 8.68 -8.57 -7.34
CA ALA A 62 7.87 -8.38 -8.55
C ALA A 62 8.71 -8.67 -9.81
N TYR A 63 9.90 -8.07 -9.91
CA TYR A 63 10.80 -8.27 -11.06
C TYR A 63 11.34 -9.69 -11.15
N SER A 64 11.66 -10.34 -10.04
CA SER A 64 12.13 -11.75 -10.04
C SER A 64 11.08 -12.72 -10.60
N HIS A 65 9.81 -12.31 -10.60
CA HIS A 65 8.69 -13.11 -11.06
C HIS A 65 7.96 -12.50 -12.26
N ASP A 66 8.57 -11.54 -12.97
CA ASP A 66 7.98 -10.90 -14.16
C ASP A 66 6.55 -10.37 -13.91
N LEU A 67 6.31 -9.79 -12.74
CA LEU A 67 5.01 -9.22 -12.37
C LEU A 67 5.02 -7.69 -12.53
N PRO A 68 3.94 -7.11 -13.10
CA PRO A 68 3.84 -5.67 -13.24
C PRO A 68 3.64 -4.99 -11.88
N LEU A 69 4.16 -3.78 -11.75
CA LEU A 69 3.93 -2.90 -10.61
C LEU A 69 2.67 -2.05 -10.83
N VAL A 70 2.10 -1.54 -9.75
CA VAL A 70 1.12 -0.46 -9.79
C VAL A 70 1.29 0.48 -8.60
N ALA A 71 1.33 1.78 -8.87
CA ALA A 71 1.36 2.80 -7.83
C ALA A 71 -0.05 3.14 -7.35
N THR A 72 -0.27 3.11 -6.05
CA THR A 72 -1.52 3.57 -5.41
C THR A 72 -1.21 4.52 -4.25
N ASN A 73 -2.23 5.22 -3.77
CA ASN A 73 -2.12 6.14 -2.62
C ASN A 73 -3.11 5.78 -1.49
N GLU A 74 -3.86 4.69 -1.67
CA GLU A 74 -4.94 4.24 -0.81
C GLU A 74 -5.76 5.41 -0.24
N ALA A 75 -6.45 6.13 -1.13
CA ALA A 75 -7.14 7.37 -0.77
C ALA A 75 -8.40 7.08 0.07
N PHE A 76 -8.48 7.70 1.25
CA PHE A 76 -9.63 7.63 2.15
C PHE A 76 -10.46 8.91 2.16
N PHE A 77 -9.87 10.02 1.74
CA PHE A 77 -10.50 11.33 1.76
C PHE A 77 -10.12 12.16 0.53
N SER A 78 -10.91 13.20 0.23
CA SER A 78 -10.78 13.93 -1.04
C SER A 78 -9.61 14.90 -1.01
N LYS A 79 -9.46 15.67 0.07
CA LYS A 79 -8.40 16.69 0.22
C LYS A 79 -7.58 16.40 1.47
N ARG A 80 -6.31 16.82 1.46
CA ARG A 80 -5.43 16.70 2.63
C ARG A 80 -6.04 17.28 3.91
N ASP A 81 -6.76 18.39 3.80
CA ASP A 81 -7.39 19.08 4.94
C ASP A 81 -8.55 18.29 5.57
N ASP A 82 -9.06 17.26 4.90
CA ASP A 82 -10.11 16.38 5.42
C ASP A 82 -9.56 15.34 6.42
N TYR A 83 -8.23 15.28 6.60
CA TYR A 83 -7.57 14.31 7.47
C TYR A 83 -8.11 14.33 8.90
N GLU A 84 -8.23 15.51 9.53
CA GLU A 84 -8.69 15.64 10.93
C GLU A 84 -10.13 15.14 11.10
N ALA A 85 -11.00 15.42 10.12
CA ALA A 85 -12.37 14.93 10.13
C ALA A 85 -12.42 13.40 9.98
N HIS A 86 -11.61 12.83 9.08
CA HIS A 86 -11.51 11.40 8.91
C HIS A 86 -10.91 10.71 10.15
N ASP A 87 -9.91 11.32 10.78
CA ASP A 87 -9.28 10.80 11.98
C ASP A 87 -10.25 10.74 13.16
N ALA A 88 -11.09 11.77 13.33
CA ALA A 88 -12.20 11.75 14.28
C ALA A 88 -13.20 10.63 13.99
N LEU A 89 -13.55 10.39 12.71
CA LEU A 89 -14.44 9.30 12.31
C LEU A 89 -13.86 7.92 12.68
N VAL A 90 -12.56 7.71 12.45
CA VAL A 90 -11.87 6.46 12.85
C VAL A 90 -11.91 6.28 14.37
N ALA A 91 -11.65 7.34 15.14
CA ALA A 91 -11.72 7.26 16.60
C ALA A 91 -13.12 6.84 17.08
N VAL A 92 -14.18 7.42 16.52
CA VAL A 92 -15.57 7.04 16.83
C VAL A 92 -15.85 5.58 16.47
N ALA A 93 -15.43 5.14 15.28
CA ALA A 93 -15.64 3.76 14.81
C ALA A 93 -14.93 2.72 15.68
N GLU A 94 -13.77 3.06 16.25
CA GLU A 94 -13.00 2.20 17.16
C GLU A 94 -13.43 2.31 18.62
N GLY A 95 -14.43 3.15 18.93
CA GLY A 95 -14.85 3.40 20.32
C GLY A 95 -13.75 4.07 21.16
N SER A 96 -12.87 4.84 20.51
CA SER A 96 -11.72 5.52 21.10
C SER A 96 -11.91 7.05 21.05
N VAL A 97 -10.94 7.79 21.60
CA VAL A 97 -10.90 9.26 21.54
C VAL A 97 -9.71 9.72 20.69
N VAL A 98 -9.86 10.86 20.01
CA VAL A 98 -8.80 11.41 19.14
C VAL A 98 -7.46 11.57 19.88
N ALA A 99 -7.53 11.96 21.16
CA ALA A 99 -6.37 12.15 22.03
C ALA A 99 -5.67 10.85 22.49
N ALA A 100 -6.22 9.66 22.22
CA ALA A 100 -5.58 8.41 22.59
C ALA A 100 -4.33 8.15 21.74
N ASP A 101 -3.20 7.87 22.39
CA ASP A 101 -1.91 7.67 21.72
C ASP A 101 -1.84 6.34 20.96
N ASN A 102 -2.37 5.26 21.54
CA ASN A 102 -2.29 3.92 20.95
C ASN A 102 -3.59 3.54 20.21
N ARG A 103 -3.85 4.24 19.10
CA ARG A 103 -4.97 3.96 18.20
C ARG A 103 -4.52 3.92 16.76
N ARG A 104 -5.36 3.36 15.88
CA ARG A 104 -5.10 3.40 14.45
C ARG A 104 -5.20 4.84 13.95
N ARG A 105 -4.20 5.25 13.17
CA ARG A 105 -4.17 6.53 12.44
C ARG A 105 -3.79 6.25 11.00
N LEU A 106 -4.41 6.96 10.07
CA LEU A 106 -3.95 7.01 8.68
C LEU A 106 -2.89 8.10 8.53
N SER A 107 -2.26 8.18 7.37
CA SER A 107 -1.39 9.31 7.05
C SER A 107 -2.24 10.46 6.49
N PRO A 108 -1.88 11.74 6.75
CA PRO A 108 -2.42 12.87 6.00
C PRO A 108 -2.19 12.79 4.48
N ASP A 109 -1.29 11.91 4.03
CA ASP A 109 -1.04 11.64 2.63
C ASP A 109 -2.11 10.77 1.95
N ASN A 110 -3.01 10.14 2.69
CA ASN A 110 -4.09 9.29 2.16
C ASN A 110 -5.28 10.09 1.56
N PHE A 111 -5.02 11.28 1.01
CA PHE A 111 -6.00 12.03 0.21
C PHE A 111 -5.97 11.59 -1.26
N LEU A 112 -6.95 12.01 -2.04
CA LEU A 112 -6.92 11.81 -3.49
C LEU A 112 -5.91 12.76 -4.14
N ARG A 113 -4.68 12.29 -4.32
CA ARG A 113 -3.62 13.01 -5.02
C ARG A 113 -3.98 13.24 -6.49
N SER A 114 -3.55 14.38 -7.01
CA SER A 114 -3.60 14.66 -8.45
C SER A 114 -2.65 13.73 -9.22
N GLN A 115 -2.91 13.59 -10.52
CA GLN A 115 -2.04 12.83 -11.42
C GLN A 115 -0.59 13.34 -11.40
N ALA A 116 -0.40 14.67 -11.39
CA ALA A 116 0.94 15.27 -11.38
C ALA A 116 1.71 14.96 -10.09
N GLU A 117 1.02 14.94 -8.94
CA GLU A 117 1.64 14.55 -7.67
C GLU A 117 2.04 13.08 -7.67
N MET A 118 1.18 12.19 -8.17
CA MET A 118 1.49 10.76 -8.28
C MET A 118 2.66 10.49 -9.23
N ALA A 119 2.66 11.12 -10.41
CA ALA A 119 3.74 10.98 -11.37
C ALA A 119 5.09 11.47 -10.81
N LYS A 120 5.08 12.57 -10.05
CA LYS A 120 6.28 13.07 -9.37
C LYS A 120 6.72 12.14 -8.23
N LEU A 121 5.77 11.57 -7.49
CA LEU A 121 6.05 10.69 -6.35
C LEU A 121 6.70 9.37 -6.75
N PHE A 122 6.37 8.86 -7.94
CA PHE A 122 6.88 7.60 -8.50
C PHE A 122 7.79 7.83 -9.71
N SER A 123 8.43 9.00 -9.85
CA SER A 123 9.24 9.32 -11.03
C SER A 123 10.45 8.40 -11.26
N ASP A 124 10.89 7.68 -10.22
CA ASP A 124 11.94 6.66 -10.24
C ASP A 124 11.44 5.28 -10.70
N LEU A 125 10.13 5.05 -10.75
CA LEU A 125 9.48 3.82 -11.22
C LEU A 125 8.37 4.19 -12.23
N PRO A 126 8.73 4.57 -13.47
CA PRO A 126 7.79 5.16 -14.43
C PRO A 126 6.96 4.15 -15.26
N GLU A 127 7.27 2.86 -15.14
CA GLU A 127 6.62 1.73 -15.83
C GLU A 127 5.25 1.38 -15.24
#